data_AF-A0A3B8T3Z9-F1
#
_entry.id   AF-A0A3B8T3Z9-F1
#
_cell.length_a   1.000
_cell.length_b   1.000
_cell.length_c   1.000
_cell.angle_alpha   90.00
_cell.angle_beta   90.00
_cell.angle_gamma   90.00
#
_symmetry.space_group_name_H-M   'P 1'
#
loop_
_entity.id
_entity.type
_entity.pdbx_description
1 polymer ?
#
loop_
_entity_poly.entity_id
_entity_poly.type
_entity_poly.pdbx_seq_one_letter_code
_entity_poly.pdbx_strand_id
1 'polypeptide(L)' 'MNIQAILVSRFKAALASLDASDAPVPVSKSTRPEFGEYQFNGAMGLAKIKRCPPREVA' A
#
# COMPACT_ATOMS: atom_id res chain seq x y z
N MET A 1 -10.39 15.37 10.64
CA MET A 1 -10.29 14.44 9.49
C MET A 1 -9.11 13.50 9.73
N ASN A 2 -9.30 12.17 9.69
CA ASN A 2 -8.22 11.21 9.93
C ASN A 2 -7.54 10.83 8.60
N ILE A 3 -6.39 11.44 8.30
CA ILE A 3 -5.65 11.22 7.05
C ILE A 3 -5.25 9.76 6.86
N GLN A 4 -4.81 9.07 7.92
CA GLN A 4 -4.43 7.67 7.84
C GLN A 4 -5.62 6.79 7.40
N ALA A 5 -6.82 7.03 7.94
CA ALA A 5 -8.01 6.29 7.55
C ALA A 5 -8.39 6.53 6.07
N ILE A 6 -8.21 7.76 5.58
CA ILE A 6 -8.41 8.10 4.17
C ILE A 6 -7.42 7.34 3.29
N LEU A 7 -6.12 7.36 3.63
CA LEU A 7 -5.09 6.64 2.87
C LEU A 7 -5.37 5.14 2.83
N VAL A 8 -5.72 4.53 3.97
CA VAL A 8 -6.10 3.11 4.03
C VAL A 8 -7.29 2.83 3.13
N SER A 9 -8.32 3.68 3.12
CA SER A 9 -9.48 3.52 2.24
C SER A 9 -9.10 3.60 0.75
N ARG A 10 -8.20 4.52 0.38
CA ARG A 10 -7.73 4.67 -1.01
C ARG A 10 -6.89 3.47 -1.46
N PHE A 11 -5.99 2.98 -0.62
CA PHE A 11 -5.22 1.77 -0.93
C PHE A 11 -6.11 0.54 -1.01
N LYS A 12 -7.12 0.37 -0.14
CA LYS A 12 -8.11 -0.73 -0.28
C LYS A 12 -8.79 -0.72 -1.65
N ALA A 13 -9.20 0.46 -2.13
CA ALA A 13 -9.80 0.58 -3.46
C ALA A 13 -8.80 0.25 -4.58
N ALA A 14 -7.54 0.68 -4.47
CA ALA A 14 -6.50 0.34 -5.43
C ALA A 14 -6.22 -1.18 -5.46
N LEU A 15 -6.16 -1.83 -4.29
CA LEU A 15 -5.97 -3.28 -4.22
C LEU A 15 -7.13 -4.06 -4.85
N ALA A 16 -8.36 -3.57 -4.71
CA ALA A 16 -9.51 -4.17 -5.39
C ALA A 16 -9.36 -4.10 -6.91
N SER A 17 -8.83 -2.99 -7.46
CA SER A 17 -8.57 -2.87 -8.90
C SER A 17 -7.43 -3.76 -9.42
N LEU A 18 -6.61 -4.30 -8.51
CA LEU A 18 -5.53 -5.23 -8.79
C LEU A 18 -5.93 -6.69 -8.51
N ASP A 19 -7.22 -7.01 -8.33
CA ASP A 19 -7.68 -8.34 -7.90
C ASP A 19 -6.95 -8.84 -6.63
N ALA A 20 -6.71 -7.94 -5.68
CA ALA A 20 -5.98 -8.19 -4.45
C ALA A 20 -6.73 -7.64 -3.22
N SER A 21 -8.06 -7.64 -3.25
CA SER A 21 -8.94 -7.07 -2.19
C SER A 21 -8.66 -7.61 -0.78
N ASP A 22 -8.21 -8.86 -0.68
CA ASP A 22 -7.91 -9.52 0.60
C ASP A 22 -6.48 -9.24 1.11
N ALA A 23 -5.64 -8.56 0.31
CA ALA A 23 -4.29 -8.24 0.72
C ALA A 23 -4.27 -7.16 1.82
N PRO A 24 -3.33 -7.24 2.76
CA PRO A 24 -3.23 -6.27 3.85
C PRO A 24 -2.91 -4.88 3.31
N VAL A 25 -3.35 -3.84 4.05
CA VAL A 25 -3.08 -2.43 3.74
C VAL A 25 -2.17 -1.80 4.80
N PRO A 26 -0.86 -2.12 4.81
CA PRO A 26 0.07 -1.65 5.82
C PRO A 26 0.50 -0.20 5.55
N VAL A 27 -0.42 0.73 5.79
CA VAL A 27 -0.14 2.18 5.76
C VAL A 27 0.30 2.65 7.14
N SER A 28 1.50 3.21 7.22
CA SER A 28 2.09 3.74 8.46
C SER A 28 2.69 5.13 8.23
N LYS A 29 2.87 5.89 9.30
CA LYS A 29 3.66 7.13 9.23
C LYS A 29 5.10 6.80 8.87
N SER A 30 5.72 7.65 8.07
CA SER A 30 7.14 7.54 7.77
C SER A 30 7.98 7.83 9.01
N THR A 31 9.11 7.15 9.12
CA THR A 31 10.10 7.39 10.19
C THR A 31 11.08 8.50 9.86
N ARG A 32 11.20 8.88 8.58
CA ARG A 32 12.12 9.89 8.06
C ARG A 32 11.38 10.85 7.11
N PRO A 33 11.61 12.18 7.20
CA PRO A 33 10.89 13.17 6.38
C PRO A 33 11.07 13.00 4.86
N GLU A 34 12.22 12.53 4.41
CA GLU A 34 12.53 12.32 2.98
C GLU A 34 11.66 11.26 2.29
N PHE A 35 10.89 10.48 3.05
CA PHE A 35 9.93 9.51 2.51
C PHE A 35 8.47 10.03 2.52
N GLY A 36 8.25 11.32 2.77
CA GLY A 36 6.91 11.90 2.93
C GLY A 36 6.28 11.53 4.28
N GLU A 37 4.99 11.83 4.47
CA GLU A 37 4.31 11.68 5.76
C GLU A 37 3.86 10.25 6.05
N TYR A 38 3.51 9.49 5.01
CA TYR A 38 2.99 8.12 5.09
C TYR A 38 3.59 7.22 4.01
N GLN A 39 3.73 5.95 4.36
CA GLN A 39 4.20 4.89 3.46
C GLN A 39 3.18 3.76 3.39
N PHE A 40 3.06 3.17 2.21
CA PHE A 40 2.44 1.88 2.02
C PHE A 40 3.52 0.81 1.91
N ASN A 41 3.61 -0.07 2.91
CA ASN A 41 4.68 -1.07 3.00
C ASN A 41 4.27 -2.45 2.45
N GLY A 42 3.26 -2.50 1.57
CA GLY A 42 2.64 -3.74 1.08
C GLY A 42 3.14 -4.24 -0.27
N ALA A 43 3.91 -3.43 -1.02
CA ALA A 43 4.30 -3.73 -2.41
C ALA A 43 5.02 -5.08 -2.54
N MET A 44 5.97 -5.40 -1.65
CA MET A 44 6.67 -6.69 -1.65
C MET A 44 5.73 -7.89 -1.48
N GLY A 45 4.72 -7.77 -0.59
CA GLY A 45 3.74 -8.82 -0.34
C GLY A 45 2.83 -9.04 -1.56
N LEU A 46 2.38 -7.96 -2.19
CA LEU A 46 1.59 -8.01 -3.42
C LEU A 46 2.37 -8.64 -4.57
N ALA A 47 3.62 -8.24 -4.73
CA ALA A 47 4.52 -8.77 -5.75
C ALA A 47 4.72 -10.28 -5.61
N LYS A 48 4.83 -10.78 -4.37
CA LYS A 48 4.91 -12.22 -4.09
C LYS A 48 3.64 -12.97 -4.50
N ILE A 49 2.46 -12.38 -4.26
CA ILE A 49 1.17 -12.97 -4.68
C ILE A 49 1.06 -12.97 -6.21
N LYS A 50 1.41 -11.86 -6.85
CA LYS A 50 1.32 -11.67 -8.31
C LYS A 50 2.47 -12.27 -9.12
N ARG A 51 3.52 -12.75 -8.44
CA ARG A 51 4.74 -13.32 -9.04
C ARG A 51 5.43 -12.39 -10.03
N CYS A 52 5.53 -11.11 -9.68
CA CYS A 52 6.21 -10.08 -10.48
C CYS A 52 7.24 -9.33 -9.62
N PRO A 53 8.15 -8.56 -10.25
CA PRO A 53 9.00 -7.62 -9.53
C PRO A 53 8.18 -6.60 -8.71
N PRO A 54 8.57 -6.26 -7.47
CA PRO A 54 7.85 -5.31 -6.61
C PRO A 54 7.62 -3.94 -7.19
N ARG A 55 8.46 -3.53 -8.14
CA ARG A 55 8.35 -2.25 -8.84
C ARG A 55 7.22 -2.22 -9.87
N GLU A 56 6.72 -3.37 -10.31
CA GLU A 56 5.58 -3.43 -11.25
C GLU A 56 4.23 -3.25 -10.55
N VAL A 57 4.17 -3.45 -9.23
CA VAL A 57 2.96 -3.26 -8.41
C VAL A 57 2.95 -1.97 -7.59
N ALA A 58 4.06 -1.23 -7.59
CA ALA A 58 4.24 0.03 -6.83
C ALA A 58 3.92 1.25 -7.71
#